data_AF-A0A9P1CRW0-F1
#
_entry.id   AF-A0A9P1CRW0-F1
#
_cell.length_a   1.000
_cell.length_b   1.000
_cell.length_c   1.000
_cell.angle_alpha   90.00
_cell.angle_beta   90.00
_cell.angle_gamma   90.00
#
_symmetry.space_group_name_H-M   'P 1'
#
loop_
_entity.id
_entity.type
_entity.pdbx_description
1 polymer ?
#
loop_
_entity_poly.entity_id
_entity_poly.type
_entity_poly.pdbx_seq_one_letter_code
_entity_poly.pdbx_strand_id
1 'polypeptide(L)'
;MEVLCSSRCCCPVCESPLQQRRPRQRGAVQCQLIAEPETLHAWHVSKICSRCPLLKNFWCGFQEVLINGKWVKQVDNPHPLYFFVSKKLGVAGSWLRRWRYRMYLHRASFLHEGVLLRLLDPTVQARVRVQLARAWGREILWRRSADAEPVVRERLASQLLALPLEKLLEVNWCWYEPMMFQRRWTQLLTSGDRLDICAIDGNAQLHRRTCGQPHAEVVYYPAIEKFLLRACSRSPHGRETLCPFHASQRDSLLQANPGEGEIASHRLKRALYAESDVSYLEVKMDGFAGWQPAETVNQTVLNRYFAKLADGTIRRRRQRRQEVRSQKWRGFRPRSRKYLAPWSSEQARAESSCQTHKEGEQHVAAASKSAGFLLAVSSGGMIVDIQELVCAESLSQRYCFLSTLATRWPQLAIVCHDDACHLKLFALQHRRSTAIAERLATMDFIVDRFHAPGHCGEYCAQHCLPTIEENKRLLGTFPTEIAEIVNSEMTPLGHTIHHMGKFFTQLVVSECTDVHNLSRLLALRDKQRADAKKRR
;
A
#
# COMPACT_ATOMS: atom_id res chain seq x y z
N MET A 1 27.84 29.87 -11.16
CA MET A 1 27.37 28.65 -10.45
C MET A 1 26.94 29.10 -9.06
N GLU A 2 25.67 28.94 -8.72
CA GLU A 2 25.07 29.43 -7.46
C GLU A 2 25.71 28.77 -6.22
N VAL A 3 25.68 29.42 -5.06
CA VAL A 3 26.17 28.84 -3.79
C VAL A 3 25.01 28.63 -2.83
N LEU A 4 24.75 27.38 -2.46
CA LEU A 4 23.75 26.99 -1.48
C LEU A 4 24.41 26.73 -0.13
N CYS A 5 23.86 27.30 0.93
CA CYS A 5 24.33 27.09 2.30
C CYS A 5 23.17 27.11 3.29
N SER A 6 23.43 26.80 4.57
CA SER A 6 22.42 26.92 5.63
C SER A 6 21.94 28.38 5.75
N SER A 7 20.64 28.56 5.97
CA SER A 7 20.04 29.88 6.30
C SER A 7 20.45 30.39 7.68
N ARG A 8 21.11 29.57 8.51
CA ARG A 8 21.63 29.98 9.80
C ARG A 8 22.78 30.98 9.64
N CYS A 9 22.73 32.05 10.42
CA CYS A 9 23.82 33.02 10.56
C CYS A 9 24.68 32.74 11.79
N CYS A 10 24.08 32.19 12.86
CA CYS A 10 24.73 31.98 14.16
C CYS A 10 24.62 30.51 14.63
N CYS A 11 25.57 30.10 15.46
CA CYS A 11 25.58 28.78 16.10
C CYS A 11 24.43 28.70 17.12
N PRO A 12 23.59 27.65 17.11
CA PRO A 12 22.50 27.52 18.08
C PRO A 12 22.96 27.21 19.51
N VAL A 13 24.26 26.97 19.74
CA VAL A 13 24.81 26.61 21.05
C VAL A 13 25.53 27.78 21.72
N CYS A 14 26.33 28.53 20.96
CA CYS A 14 27.17 29.61 21.50
C CYS A 14 26.94 30.96 20.82
N GLU A 15 25.91 31.04 19.96
CA GLU A 15 25.47 32.24 19.25
C GLU A 15 26.52 32.91 18.34
N SER A 16 27.70 32.31 18.22
CA SER A 16 28.79 32.88 17.44
C SER A 16 28.51 32.77 15.93
N PRO A 17 29.00 33.72 15.11
CA PRO A 17 28.81 33.69 13.67
C PRO A 17 29.33 32.40 13.05
N LEU A 18 28.54 31.80 12.16
CA LEU A 18 28.96 30.61 11.43
C LEU A 18 29.84 30.98 10.23
N GLN A 19 30.96 30.28 10.08
CA GLN A 19 31.88 30.48 8.96
C GLN A 19 31.49 29.59 7.78
N GLN A 20 31.22 30.22 6.63
CA GLN A 20 30.90 29.53 5.38
C GLN A 20 32.17 29.01 4.68
N ARG A 21 32.18 27.75 4.28
CA ARG A 21 33.24 27.18 3.43
C ARG A 21 33.18 27.76 2.01
N ARG A 22 34.35 27.92 1.37
CA ARG A 22 34.42 28.37 -0.03
C ARG A 22 34.31 27.19 -1.01
N PRO A 23 33.82 27.41 -2.25
CA PRO A 23 33.91 26.43 -3.32
C PRO A 23 35.32 25.83 -3.44
N ARG A 24 35.41 24.55 -3.81
CA ARG A 24 36.67 23.77 -3.92
C ARG A 24 37.43 23.53 -2.60
N GLN A 25 36.89 23.94 -1.44
CA GLN A 25 37.43 23.54 -0.14
C GLN A 25 36.79 22.23 0.39
N ARG A 26 37.45 21.58 1.35
CA ARG A 26 36.86 20.46 2.11
C ARG A 26 35.55 20.93 2.76
N GLY A 27 34.42 20.33 2.38
CA GLY A 27 33.08 20.75 2.81
C GLY A 27 32.28 21.53 1.75
N ALA A 28 32.82 21.73 0.55
CA ALA A 28 32.09 22.21 -0.62
C ALA A 28 31.89 21.06 -1.63
N VAL A 29 30.67 20.88 -2.13
CA VAL A 29 30.35 19.83 -3.11
C VAL A 29 29.51 20.43 -4.24
N GLN A 30 29.80 20.05 -5.48
CA GLN A 30 28.91 20.37 -6.59
C GLN A 30 27.62 19.56 -6.47
N CYS A 31 26.50 20.26 -6.49
CA CYS A 31 25.18 19.65 -6.47
C CYS A 31 24.37 20.08 -7.70
N GLN A 32 23.59 19.13 -8.20
CA GLN A 32 22.60 19.36 -9.23
C GLN A 32 21.25 19.62 -8.56
N LEU A 33 20.57 20.70 -8.90
CA LEU A 33 19.24 21.02 -8.39
C LEU A 33 18.19 20.77 -9.46
N ILE A 34 17.27 19.87 -9.17
CA ILE A 34 16.12 19.64 -10.04
C ILE A 34 15.10 20.74 -9.77
N ALA A 35 14.96 21.67 -10.72
CA ALA A 35 13.94 22.70 -10.76
C ALA A 35 13.13 22.57 -12.08
N GLU A 36 11.96 23.21 -12.14
CA GLU A 36 11.22 23.33 -13.42
C GLU A 36 11.50 24.73 -13.99
N PRO A 37 11.79 24.86 -15.31
CA PRO A 37 11.90 23.82 -16.33
C PRO A 37 13.31 23.20 -16.46
N GLU A 38 14.30 23.72 -15.73
CA GLU A 38 15.71 23.38 -15.93
C GLU A 38 16.38 22.77 -14.70
N THR A 39 17.43 22.02 -14.96
CA THR A 39 18.31 21.54 -13.91
C THR A 39 19.43 22.55 -13.67
N LEU A 40 19.56 23.03 -12.44
CA LEU A 40 20.56 24.03 -12.07
C LEU A 40 21.81 23.34 -11.51
N HIS A 41 22.97 23.98 -11.68
CA HIS A 41 24.22 23.56 -11.05
C HIS A 41 24.62 24.57 -9.98
N ALA A 42 24.88 24.07 -8.78
CA ALA A 42 25.25 24.88 -7.62
C ALA A 42 26.38 24.25 -6.82
N TRP A 43 27.09 25.07 -6.04
CA TRP A 43 27.99 24.64 -4.98
C TRP A 43 27.20 24.56 -3.67
N HIS A 44 27.06 23.37 -3.11
CA HIS A 44 26.55 23.17 -1.76
C HIS A 44 27.70 23.25 -0.77
N VAL A 45 27.70 24.29 0.07
CA VAL A 45 28.77 24.54 1.03
C VAL A 45 28.26 24.47 2.47
N SER A 46 29.06 23.88 3.36
CA SER A 46 28.74 23.87 4.79
C SER A 46 29.14 25.17 5.48
N LYS A 47 28.42 25.48 6.55
CA LYS A 47 28.78 26.46 7.57
C LYS A 47 29.22 25.75 8.84
N ILE A 48 30.25 26.26 9.53
CA ILE A 48 30.78 25.68 10.76
C ILE A 48 30.92 26.73 11.86
N CYS A 49 30.79 26.31 13.11
CA CYS A 49 31.13 27.15 14.25
C CYS A 49 32.62 26.95 14.59
N SER A 50 33.38 28.03 14.68
CA SER A 50 34.80 27.98 15.08
C SER A 50 35.00 27.92 16.61
N ARG A 51 33.96 28.24 17.40
CA ARG A 51 34.05 28.29 18.87
C ARG A 51 33.54 27.04 19.59
N CYS A 52 32.66 26.26 18.97
CA CYS A 52 32.15 25.04 19.60
C CYS A 52 33.06 23.85 19.29
N PRO A 53 33.46 23.05 20.29
CA PRO A 53 34.20 21.80 20.07
C PRO A 53 33.32 20.73 19.39
N LEU A 54 32.00 20.89 19.45
CA LEU A 54 31.05 20.05 18.71
C LEU A 54 31.25 20.27 17.20
N LEU A 55 31.83 19.27 16.54
CA LEU A 55 31.96 19.16 15.10
C LEU A 55 30.56 19.05 14.47
N LYS A 56 29.89 20.20 14.28
CA LYS A 56 28.63 20.34 13.57
C LYS A 56 28.86 21.08 12.26
N ASN A 57 28.40 20.48 11.16
CA ASN A 57 28.35 21.14 9.86
C ASN A 57 26.90 21.50 9.54
N PHE A 58 26.62 22.76 9.27
CA PHE A 58 25.29 23.24 8.89
C PHE A 58 25.23 23.36 7.36
N TRP A 59 24.27 22.68 6.75
CA TRP A 59 24.04 22.64 5.31
C TRP A 59 22.68 23.25 4.98
N CYS A 60 22.38 23.44 3.70
CA CYS A 60 21.06 23.85 3.24
C CYS A 60 20.03 22.75 3.57
N GLY A 61 19.20 22.98 4.60
CA GLY A 61 18.11 22.08 5.03
C GLY A 61 18.50 20.89 5.92
N PHE A 62 19.79 20.73 6.28
CA PHE A 62 20.21 19.68 7.22
C PHE A 62 21.50 20.05 7.97
N GLN A 63 21.75 19.37 9.09
CA GLN A 63 23.01 19.44 9.81
C GLN A 63 23.67 18.05 9.87
N GLU A 64 25.00 18.01 9.85
CA GLU A 64 25.79 16.81 10.18
C GLU A 64 26.32 16.96 11.59
N VAL A 65 26.04 15.99 12.45
CA VAL A 65 26.51 15.92 13.83
C VAL A 65 27.38 14.68 13.99
N LEU A 66 28.55 14.82 14.61
CA LEU A 66 29.40 13.70 14.94
C LEU A 66 28.89 13.00 16.20
N ILE A 67 28.41 11.75 16.08
CA ILE A 67 27.91 10.92 17.17
C ILE A 67 28.72 9.61 17.16
N ASN A 68 29.41 9.30 18.26
CA ASN A 68 30.24 8.09 18.40
C ASN A 68 31.22 7.90 17.21
N GLY A 69 31.87 8.98 16.78
CA GLY A 69 32.80 8.99 15.65
C GLY A 69 32.16 8.88 14.25
N LYS A 70 30.82 8.85 14.15
CA LYS A 70 30.08 8.77 12.88
C LYS A 70 29.29 10.04 12.62
N TRP A 71 29.37 10.56 11.39
CA TRP A 71 28.59 11.71 10.95
C TRP A 71 27.14 11.30 10.68
N VAL A 72 26.21 11.83 11.46
CA VAL A 72 24.77 11.60 11.33
C VAL A 72 24.11 12.86 10.77
N LYS A 73 23.22 12.69 9.78
CA LYS A 73 22.44 13.78 9.20
C LYS A 73 21.12 13.94 9.93
N GLN A 74 20.81 15.16 10.32
CA GLN A 74 19.52 15.53 10.92
C GLN A 74 18.91 16.67 10.13
N VAL A 75 17.57 16.71 10.07
CA VAL A 75 16.88 17.86 9.47
C VAL A 75 17.27 19.11 10.26
N ASP A 76 17.56 20.18 9.52
CA ASP A 76 17.81 21.51 10.06
C ASP A 76 16.90 22.50 9.34
N ASN A 77 17.00 23.79 9.69
CA ASN A 77 16.18 24.87 9.17
C ASN A 77 15.95 24.72 7.63
N PRO A 78 14.74 24.32 7.20
CA PRO A 78 14.48 23.98 5.81
C PRO A 78 14.58 25.23 4.93
N HIS A 79 15.16 25.08 3.74
CA HIS A 79 15.27 26.18 2.79
C HIS A 79 13.91 26.47 2.15
N PRO A 80 13.51 27.74 1.95
CA PRO A 80 12.20 28.07 1.41
C PRO A 80 11.98 27.55 -0.02
N LEU A 81 13.05 27.45 -0.80
CA LEU A 81 13.00 27.04 -2.21
C LEU A 81 13.42 25.60 -2.48
N TYR A 82 14.20 24.97 -1.59
CA TYR A 82 14.84 23.68 -1.86
C TYR A 82 14.62 22.72 -0.71
N PHE A 83 14.39 21.46 -1.04
CA PHE A 83 14.25 20.39 -0.05
C PHE A 83 15.15 19.22 -0.42
N PHE A 84 15.59 18.48 0.60
CA PHE A 84 16.42 17.28 0.45
C PHE A 84 17.68 17.51 -0.41
N VAL A 85 18.38 18.63 -0.16
CA VAL A 85 19.66 18.91 -0.81
C VAL A 85 20.71 17.99 -0.22
N SER A 86 20.98 16.86 -0.88
CA SER A 86 22.13 16.01 -0.58
C SER A 86 23.44 16.67 -1.04
N LYS A 87 24.58 15.99 -0.83
CA LYS A 87 25.88 16.48 -1.31
C LYS A 87 25.94 16.57 -2.84
N LYS A 88 25.11 15.84 -3.59
CA LYS A 88 25.19 15.76 -5.07
C LYS A 88 23.90 16.16 -5.79
N LEU A 89 22.76 16.18 -5.09
CA LEU A 89 21.45 16.42 -5.68
C LEU A 89 20.54 17.16 -4.69
N GLY A 90 19.81 18.17 -5.14
CA GLY A 90 18.68 18.76 -4.44
C GLY A 90 17.45 18.87 -5.34
N VAL A 91 16.29 19.14 -4.75
CA VAL A 91 15.03 19.27 -5.48
C VAL A 91 14.32 20.54 -5.04
N ALA A 92 13.79 21.29 -6.02
CA ALA A 92 13.01 22.48 -5.75
C ALA A 92 11.68 22.13 -5.07
N GLY A 93 11.29 22.94 -4.09
CA GLY A 93 10.01 22.82 -3.41
C GLY A 93 8.82 22.98 -4.37
N SER A 94 8.96 23.80 -5.41
CA SER A 94 7.95 23.95 -6.46
C SER A 94 7.66 22.63 -7.19
N TRP A 95 8.71 21.89 -7.58
CA TRP A 95 8.58 20.58 -8.22
C TRP A 95 7.89 19.57 -7.29
N LEU A 96 8.31 19.52 -6.01
CA LEU A 96 7.77 18.60 -5.00
C LEU A 96 6.28 18.83 -4.71
N ARG A 97 5.86 20.09 -4.59
CA ARG A 97 4.46 20.47 -4.34
C ARG A 97 3.52 20.04 -5.46
N ARG A 98 3.97 20.13 -6.71
CA ARG A 98 3.16 19.77 -7.89
C ARG A 98 3.17 18.28 -8.20
N TRP A 99 4.10 17.52 -7.64
CA TRP A 99 4.33 16.15 -8.04
C TRP A 99 3.10 15.24 -7.91
N ARG A 100 2.39 15.29 -6.78
CA ARG A 100 1.17 14.48 -6.57
C ARG A 100 0.07 14.78 -7.59
N TYR A 101 -0.08 16.04 -7.99
CA TYR A 101 -1.03 16.44 -9.02
C TYR A 101 -0.61 15.93 -10.39
N ARG A 102 0.69 15.96 -10.71
CA ARG A 102 1.20 15.41 -11.97
C ARG A 102 1.06 13.90 -12.04
N MET A 103 1.30 13.18 -10.94
CA MET A 103 1.05 11.74 -10.88
C MET A 103 -0.43 11.44 -11.16
N TYR A 104 -1.34 12.14 -10.47
CA TYR A 104 -2.78 11.90 -10.62
C TYR A 104 -3.33 12.36 -11.98
N LEU A 105 -3.16 13.64 -12.34
CA LEU A 105 -3.77 14.28 -13.52
C LEU A 105 -3.04 13.94 -14.82
N HIS A 106 -1.70 13.93 -14.79
CA HIS A 106 -0.88 13.76 -15.99
C HIS A 106 -0.25 12.36 -16.09
N ARG A 107 -0.60 11.46 -15.17
CA ARG A 107 -0.10 10.07 -15.14
C ARG A 107 1.43 10.02 -15.11
N ALA A 108 2.04 11.05 -14.53
CA ALA A 108 3.48 11.23 -14.50
C ALA A 108 4.12 10.13 -13.64
N SER A 109 5.30 9.69 -14.06
CA SER A 109 6.11 8.72 -13.31
C SER A 109 7.51 9.25 -13.11
N PHE A 110 8.16 8.84 -12.03
CA PHE A 110 9.55 9.22 -11.76
C PHE A 110 10.51 8.84 -12.90
N LEU A 111 10.16 7.84 -13.71
CA LEU A 111 10.93 7.47 -14.90
C LEU A 111 10.82 8.53 -15.99
N HIS A 112 9.60 8.94 -16.35
CA HIS A 112 9.38 9.95 -17.38
C HIS A 112 9.94 11.32 -16.96
N GLU A 113 9.88 11.68 -15.68
CA GLU A 113 10.54 12.90 -15.20
C GLU A 113 12.05 12.87 -15.38
N GLY A 114 12.69 11.73 -15.11
CA GLY A 114 14.12 11.57 -15.36
C GLY A 114 14.48 11.79 -16.84
N VAL A 115 13.59 11.40 -17.75
CA VAL A 115 13.75 11.63 -19.19
C VAL A 115 13.55 13.10 -19.55
N LEU A 116 12.52 13.76 -19.01
CA LEU A 116 12.24 15.19 -19.26
C LEU A 116 13.40 16.10 -18.83
N LEU A 117 14.15 15.71 -17.80
CA LEU A 117 15.35 16.41 -17.35
C LEU A 117 16.57 16.24 -18.29
N ARG A 118 16.38 15.64 -19.48
CA ARG A 118 17.40 15.42 -20.52
C ARG A 118 18.65 14.69 -20.02
N LEU A 119 18.50 13.82 -19.04
CA LEU A 119 19.60 12.99 -18.54
C LEU A 119 19.74 11.79 -19.47
N LEU A 120 20.70 11.84 -20.41
CA LEU A 120 20.78 10.87 -21.52
C LEU A 120 21.33 9.50 -21.12
N ASP A 121 22.02 9.37 -19.99
CA ASP A 121 22.60 8.11 -19.53
C ASP A 121 21.57 7.25 -18.74
N PRO A 122 21.31 5.99 -19.13
CA PRO A 122 20.33 5.12 -18.46
C PRO A 122 20.65 4.83 -16.98
N THR A 123 21.94 4.78 -16.61
CA THR A 123 22.38 4.57 -15.23
C THR A 123 22.12 5.81 -14.38
N VAL A 124 22.32 6.99 -14.96
CA VAL A 124 21.97 8.28 -14.36
C VAL A 124 20.47 8.40 -14.18
N GLN A 125 19.67 8.07 -15.22
CA GLN A 125 18.20 8.07 -15.13
C GLN A 125 17.69 7.15 -14.01
N ALA A 126 18.22 5.93 -13.90
CA ALA A 126 17.83 5.00 -12.85
C ALA A 126 18.14 5.53 -11.45
N ARG A 127 19.29 6.17 -11.26
CA ARG A 127 19.68 6.81 -10.00
C ARG A 127 18.79 8.02 -9.69
N VAL A 128 18.56 8.90 -10.67
CA VAL A 128 17.71 10.10 -10.52
C VAL A 128 16.29 9.72 -10.14
N ARG A 129 15.70 8.71 -10.80
CA ARG A 129 14.38 8.16 -10.44
C ARG A 129 14.29 7.78 -8.97
N VAL A 130 15.27 7.03 -8.46
CA VAL A 130 15.32 6.59 -7.07
C VAL A 130 15.50 7.78 -6.12
N GLN A 131 16.30 8.78 -6.51
CA GLN A 131 16.51 9.97 -5.69
C GLN A 131 15.28 10.88 -5.65
N LEU A 132 14.60 11.08 -6.77
CA LEU A 132 13.33 11.83 -6.84
C LEU A 132 12.26 11.18 -5.98
N ALA A 133 12.10 9.85 -6.08
CA ALA A 133 11.18 9.10 -5.23
C ALA A 133 11.48 9.27 -3.73
N ARG A 134 12.77 9.20 -3.36
CA ARG A 134 13.23 9.42 -1.98
C ARG A 134 13.01 10.85 -1.51
N ALA A 135 13.31 11.84 -2.33
CA ALA A 135 13.12 13.25 -2.00
C ALA A 135 11.63 13.54 -1.78
N TRP A 136 10.78 13.08 -2.71
CA TRP A 136 9.34 13.27 -2.61
C TRP A 136 8.73 12.56 -1.41
N GLY A 137 8.99 11.27 -1.20
CA GLY A 137 8.42 10.54 -0.06
C GLY A 137 8.81 11.14 1.29
N ARG A 138 10.04 11.66 1.42
CA ARG A 138 10.49 12.36 2.64
C ARG A 138 9.87 13.74 2.78
N GLU A 139 9.68 14.48 1.68
CA GLU A 139 8.99 15.78 1.72
C GLU A 139 7.55 15.61 2.17
N ILE A 140 6.84 14.61 1.65
CA ILE A 140 5.47 14.31 2.07
C ILE A 140 5.42 14.02 3.56
N LEU A 141 6.24 13.09 4.06
CA LEU A 141 6.26 12.80 5.50
C LEU A 141 6.57 14.03 6.34
N TRP A 142 7.58 14.82 5.94
CA TRP A 142 7.94 16.04 6.65
C TRP A 142 6.81 17.07 6.66
N ARG A 143 6.17 17.31 5.50
CA ARG A 143 5.05 18.24 5.39
C ARG A 143 3.87 17.78 6.22
N ARG A 144 3.50 16.50 6.14
CA ARG A 144 2.38 15.92 6.91
C ARG A 144 2.63 15.87 8.40
N SER A 145 3.88 15.84 8.85
CA SER A 145 4.18 15.94 10.28
C SER A 145 3.77 17.29 10.91
N ALA A 146 3.49 18.32 10.09
CA ALA A 146 2.91 19.57 10.58
C ALA A 146 1.43 19.44 10.98
N ASP A 147 0.73 18.45 10.44
CA ASP A 147 -0.66 18.12 10.79
C ASP A 147 -0.71 17.12 11.96
N ALA A 148 0.43 16.67 12.50
CA ALA A 148 0.55 15.69 13.57
C ALA A 148 1.02 16.33 14.89
N GLU A 149 1.03 15.55 15.98
CA GLU A 149 1.52 16.00 17.28
C GLU A 149 2.99 16.44 17.23
N PRO A 150 3.41 17.48 18.00
CA PRO A 150 4.78 18.01 17.96
C PRO A 150 5.88 16.95 18.13
N VAL A 151 5.65 15.97 19.01
CA VAL A 151 6.58 14.84 19.27
C VAL A 151 6.87 14.01 18.02
N VAL A 152 5.89 13.86 17.12
CA VAL A 152 6.05 13.14 15.85
C VAL A 152 7.09 13.84 14.98
N ARG A 153 7.03 15.17 14.90
CA ARG A 153 7.92 15.97 14.07
C ARG A 153 9.35 15.97 14.60
N GLU A 154 9.53 16.04 15.91
CA GLU A 154 10.85 15.94 16.55
C GLU A 154 11.49 14.57 16.28
N ARG A 155 10.74 13.49 16.53
CA ARG A 155 11.19 12.13 16.23
C ARG A 155 11.53 11.97 14.75
N LEU A 156 10.68 12.47 13.86
CA LEU A 156 10.87 12.40 12.42
C LEU A 156 12.14 13.13 11.97
N ALA A 157 12.45 14.30 12.54
CA ALA A 157 13.65 15.08 12.19
C ALA A 157 14.96 14.28 12.34
N SER A 158 15.03 13.41 13.35
CA SER A 158 16.18 12.52 13.59
C SER A 158 16.26 11.34 12.61
N GLN A 159 15.14 10.89 12.08
CA GLN A 159 15.01 9.71 11.22
C GLN A 159 15.00 10.03 9.73
N LEU A 160 14.50 11.21 9.36
CA LEU A 160 14.12 11.59 8.00
C LEU A 160 15.29 11.50 7.01
N LEU A 161 16.54 11.69 7.44
CA LEU A 161 17.72 11.59 6.59
C LEU A 161 18.56 10.34 6.88
N ALA A 162 18.33 9.68 8.01
CA ALA A 162 19.10 8.54 8.48
C ALA A 162 18.57 7.19 7.95
N LEU A 163 17.24 7.03 7.88
CA LEU A 163 16.63 5.75 7.51
C LEU A 163 16.44 5.61 6.00
N PRO A 164 16.56 4.38 5.43
CA PRO A 164 16.06 4.07 4.09
C PRO A 164 14.56 4.41 3.97
N LEU A 165 14.09 4.84 2.78
CA LEU A 165 12.72 5.35 2.60
C LEU A 165 11.63 4.36 3.05
N GLU A 166 11.71 3.09 2.65
CA GLU A 166 10.73 2.08 3.07
C GLU A 166 10.70 1.90 4.60
N LYS A 167 11.88 1.87 5.24
CA LYS A 167 11.96 1.74 6.70
C LYS A 167 11.45 2.99 7.40
N LEU A 168 11.74 4.16 6.85
CA LEU A 168 11.23 5.43 7.34
C LEU A 168 9.70 5.47 7.31
N LEU A 169 9.10 5.01 6.20
CA LEU A 169 7.64 4.96 6.07
C LEU A 169 7.02 3.93 7.00
N GLU A 170 7.62 2.74 7.10
CA GLU A 170 7.16 1.67 8.02
C GLU A 170 7.04 2.19 9.47
N VAL A 171 8.09 2.80 10.01
CA VAL A 171 8.10 3.25 11.41
C VAL A 171 7.23 4.48 11.67
N ASN A 172 6.82 5.20 10.61
CA ASN A 172 5.95 6.37 10.69
C ASN A 172 4.51 6.07 10.22
N TRP A 173 4.22 4.84 9.80
CA TRP A 173 2.91 4.48 9.28
C TRP A 173 1.81 4.60 10.35
N CYS A 174 2.15 4.33 11.61
CA CYS A 174 1.22 4.32 12.74
C CYS A 174 0.55 5.67 13.01
N TRP A 175 1.16 6.80 12.65
CA TRP A 175 0.53 8.11 12.74
C TRP A 175 0.08 8.64 11.37
N TYR A 176 0.80 8.27 10.30
CA TYR A 176 0.51 8.77 8.96
C TYR A 176 -0.82 8.23 8.42
N GLU A 177 -1.06 6.92 8.53
CA GLU A 177 -2.26 6.28 7.97
C GLU A 177 -3.55 6.77 8.65
N PRO A 178 -3.65 6.81 10.00
CA PRO A 178 -4.84 7.34 10.66
C PRO A 178 -5.10 8.81 10.36
N MET A 179 -4.04 9.64 10.30
CA MET A 179 -4.15 11.05 9.92
C MET A 179 -4.70 11.21 8.50
N MET A 180 -4.21 10.41 7.54
CA MET A 180 -4.72 10.45 6.17
C MET A 180 -6.17 9.96 6.07
N PHE A 181 -6.56 8.96 6.87
CA PHE A 181 -7.97 8.57 6.99
C PHE A 181 -8.83 9.73 7.49
N GLN A 182 -8.44 10.40 8.59
CA GLN A 182 -9.18 11.53 9.15
C GLN A 182 -9.37 12.68 8.16
N ARG A 183 -8.36 12.91 7.31
CA ARG A 183 -8.45 13.90 6.22
C ARG A 183 -9.50 13.49 5.18
N ARG A 184 -9.52 12.22 4.75
CA ARG A 184 -10.54 11.70 3.82
C ARG A 184 -11.95 11.74 4.43
N TRP A 185 -12.05 11.43 5.72
CA TRP A 185 -13.30 11.56 6.46
C TRP A 185 -13.82 12.99 6.46
N THR A 186 -12.95 13.97 6.76
CA THR A 186 -13.31 15.40 6.70
C THR A 186 -13.75 15.83 5.30
N GLN A 187 -13.11 15.31 4.26
CA GLN A 187 -13.49 15.56 2.87
C GLN A 187 -14.89 14.99 2.55
N LEU A 188 -15.20 13.79 3.03
CA LEU A 188 -16.54 13.19 2.88
C LEU A 188 -17.61 14.03 3.60
N LEU A 189 -17.37 14.44 4.85
CA LEU A 189 -18.32 15.32 5.56
C LEU A 189 -18.54 16.64 4.80
N THR A 190 -17.49 17.16 4.18
CA THR A 190 -17.54 18.41 3.40
C THR A 190 -18.29 18.24 2.07
N SER A 191 -18.30 17.04 1.47
CA SER A 191 -19.03 16.82 0.21
C SER A 191 -20.55 16.81 0.41
N GLY A 192 -21.02 16.55 1.63
CA GLY A 192 -22.44 16.36 1.92
C GLY A 192 -22.98 15.05 1.35
N ASP A 193 -22.11 14.10 1.05
CA ASP A 193 -22.51 12.76 0.62
C ASP A 193 -23.21 11.99 1.73
N ARG A 194 -23.96 10.97 1.32
CA ARG A 194 -24.59 10.04 2.25
C ARG A 194 -23.54 9.36 3.12
N LEU A 195 -23.81 9.32 4.42
CA LEU A 195 -22.94 8.70 5.42
C LEU A 195 -23.40 7.29 5.80
N ASP A 196 -24.50 6.80 5.26
CA ASP A 196 -25.06 5.50 5.59
C ASP A 196 -24.73 4.43 4.54
N ILE A 197 -24.17 4.81 3.39
CA ILE A 197 -23.93 3.93 2.25
C ILE A 197 -22.57 4.17 1.60
N CYS A 198 -21.91 3.09 1.17
CA CYS A 198 -20.72 3.17 0.31
C CYS A 198 -20.68 2.02 -0.72
N ALA A 199 -19.99 2.24 -1.83
CA ALA A 199 -19.59 1.19 -2.74
C ALA A 199 -18.17 0.72 -2.41
N ILE A 200 -17.93 -0.59 -2.37
CA ILE A 200 -16.59 -1.16 -2.24
C ILE A 200 -16.24 -1.99 -3.48
N ASP A 201 -15.01 -1.85 -3.95
CA ASP A 201 -14.50 -2.67 -5.05
C ASP A 201 -12.96 -2.77 -5.05
N GLY A 202 -12.45 -3.84 -5.65
CA GLY A 202 -11.03 -4.16 -5.78
C GLY A 202 -10.43 -3.68 -7.10
N ASN A 203 -9.50 -2.73 -7.02
CA ASN A 203 -8.67 -2.33 -8.15
C ASN A 203 -7.45 -3.25 -8.30
N ALA A 204 -7.61 -4.35 -9.04
CA ALA A 204 -6.51 -5.24 -9.36
C ALA A 204 -5.49 -4.64 -10.35
N GLN A 205 -5.86 -3.59 -11.10
CA GLN A 205 -4.99 -2.95 -12.09
C GLN A 205 -4.07 -1.90 -11.44
N LEU A 206 -4.51 -1.25 -10.37
CA LEU A 206 -3.68 -0.46 -9.47
C LEU A 206 -2.84 -1.39 -8.59
N HIS A 207 -1.76 -1.94 -9.12
CA HIS A 207 -0.99 -2.93 -8.38
C HIS A 207 0.52 -2.75 -8.42
N ARG A 208 1.17 -3.20 -7.34
CA ARG A 208 2.61 -3.44 -7.28
C ARG A 208 2.97 -4.91 -7.28
N ARG A 209 4.24 -5.21 -7.53
CA ARG A 209 4.76 -6.57 -7.41
C ARG A 209 4.94 -6.97 -5.94
N THR A 210 4.56 -8.20 -5.64
CA THR A 210 4.76 -8.84 -4.33
C THR A 210 5.68 -10.05 -4.46
N CYS A 211 6.24 -10.46 -3.32
CA CYS A 211 7.02 -11.67 -3.20
C CYS A 211 6.10 -12.88 -3.38
N GLY A 212 6.55 -13.83 -4.20
CA GLY A 212 5.79 -15.04 -4.50
C GLY A 212 5.79 -16.10 -3.39
N GLN A 213 6.21 -15.77 -2.17
CA GLN A 213 6.16 -16.68 -1.02
C GLN A 213 4.73 -16.72 -0.47
N PRO A 214 4.01 -17.85 -0.55
CA PRO A 214 2.68 -17.99 0.02
C PRO A 214 2.76 -18.12 1.55
N HIS A 215 1.68 -17.77 2.26
CA HIS A 215 1.52 -18.00 3.71
C HIS A 215 2.69 -17.47 4.56
N ALA A 216 3.25 -16.31 4.18
CA ALA A 216 4.44 -15.76 4.80
C ALA A 216 4.13 -14.70 5.87
N GLU A 217 2.89 -14.20 5.91
CA GLU A 217 2.47 -13.16 6.84
C GLU A 217 1.18 -13.55 7.54
N VAL A 218 1.19 -13.39 8.86
CA VAL A 218 -0.01 -13.42 9.69
C VAL A 218 -0.36 -11.98 10.03
N VAL A 219 -1.58 -11.57 9.71
CA VAL A 219 -2.08 -10.21 9.94
C VAL A 219 -3.23 -10.28 10.93
N TYR A 220 -3.13 -9.55 12.04
CA TYR A 220 -4.21 -9.42 13.00
C TYR A 220 -5.16 -8.29 12.60
N TYR A 221 -6.46 -8.57 12.63
CA TYR A 221 -7.54 -7.60 12.44
C TYR A 221 -8.30 -7.43 13.76
N PRO A 222 -8.01 -6.36 14.53
CA PRO A 222 -8.57 -6.18 15.86
C PRO A 222 -10.09 -6.10 15.90
N ALA A 223 -10.71 -5.45 14.91
CA ALA A 223 -12.17 -5.22 14.86
C ALA A 223 -13.00 -6.51 14.95
N ILE A 224 -12.46 -7.61 14.43
CA ILE A 224 -13.10 -8.92 14.43
C ILE A 224 -12.34 -9.95 15.27
N GLU A 225 -11.21 -9.55 15.87
CA GLU A 225 -10.31 -10.39 16.66
C GLU A 225 -9.78 -11.62 15.92
N LYS A 226 -9.40 -11.44 14.65
CA LYS A 226 -8.99 -12.58 13.79
C LYS A 226 -7.64 -12.36 13.15
N PHE A 227 -6.99 -13.48 12.84
CA PHE A 227 -5.73 -13.51 12.13
C PHE A 227 -5.95 -14.03 10.71
N LEU A 228 -5.40 -13.31 9.73
CA LEU A 228 -5.41 -13.70 8.33
C LEU A 228 -4.00 -14.13 7.91
N LEU A 229 -3.88 -15.36 7.43
CA LEU A 229 -2.66 -15.85 6.78
C LEU A 229 -2.65 -15.42 5.32
N ARG A 230 -1.64 -14.65 4.91
CA ARG A 230 -1.48 -14.15 3.53
C ARG A 230 -0.08 -14.37 2.99
N ALA A 231 0.07 -14.16 1.68
CA ALA A 231 1.39 -14.19 1.04
C ALA A 231 2.28 -13.02 1.50
N CYS A 232 3.57 -13.12 1.20
CA CYS A 232 4.52 -12.09 1.55
C CYS A 232 4.21 -10.77 0.85
N SER A 233 3.93 -9.72 1.63
CA SER A 233 3.69 -8.37 1.14
C SER A 233 4.96 -7.66 0.71
N ARG A 234 6.16 -8.17 1.01
CA ARG A 234 7.43 -7.52 0.59
C ARG A 234 7.60 -7.53 -0.93
N SER A 235 8.29 -6.54 -1.49
CA SER A 235 8.55 -6.45 -2.92
C SER A 235 9.70 -7.39 -3.36
N PRO A 236 9.62 -8.01 -4.54
CA PRO A 236 10.68 -8.84 -5.08
C PRO A 236 11.90 -8.00 -5.52
N HIS A 237 13.09 -8.59 -5.54
CA HIS A 237 14.28 -7.90 -6.04
C HIS A 237 14.29 -7.85 -7.57
N GLY A 238 14.25 -6.66 -8.17
CA GLY A 238 14.33 -6.50 -9.63
C GLY A 238 13.29 -7.35 -10.37
N ARG A 239 13.74 -8.28 -11.23
CA ARG A 239 12.88 -9.21 -11.99
C ARG A 239 12.60 -10.54 -11.29
N GLU A 240 13.10 -10.74 -10.07
CA GLU A 240 12.97 -11.99 -9.33
C GLU A 240 11.54 -12.26 -8.84
N THR A 241 11.31 -13.46 -8.30
CA THR A 241 10.01 -13.85 -7.73
C THR A 241 9.97 -13.69 -6.21
N LEU A 242 11.12 -13.77 -5.52
CA LEU A 242 11.20 -13.67 -4.06
C LEU A 242 11.73 -12.29 -3.67
N CYS A 243 11.38 -11.84 -2.46
CA CYS A 243 12.05 -10.69 -1.84
C CYS A 243 13.44 -11.12 -1.34
N PRO A 244 14.36 -10.17 -1.07
CA PRO A 244 15.72 -10.49 -0.62
C PRO A 244 15.75 -11.44 0.57
N PHE A 245 14.84 -11.28 1.51
CA PHE A 245 14.71 -12.14 2.69
C PHE A 245 14.32 -13.59 2.35
N HIS A 246 13.27 -13.78 1.54
CA HIS A 246 12.85 -15.14 1.15
C HIS A 246 13.81 -15.77 0.14
N ALA A 247 14.52 -14.97 -0.67
CA ALA A 247 15.60 -15.44 -1.52
C ALA A 247 16.76 -15.96 -0.69
N SER A 248 17.26 -15.18 0.29
CA SER A 248 18.35 -15.60 1.17
C SER A 248 17.95 -16.81 2.02
N GLN A 249 16.73 -16.82 2.57
CA GLN A 249 16.22 -17.99 3.30
C GLN A 249 16.19 -19.24 2.42
N ARG A 250 15.64 -19.16 1.21
CA ARG A 250 15.65 -20.29 0.26
C ARG A 250 17.08 -20.78 0.04
N ASP A 251 18.01 -19.88 -0.24
CA ASP A 251 19.39 -20.25 -0.58
C ASP A 251 20.11 -20.90 0.61
N SER A 252 19.97 -20.35 1.82
CA SER A 252 20.51 -20.95 3.04
C SER A 252 19.86 -22.30 3.37
N LEU A 253 18.55 -22.43 3.16
CA LEU A 253 17.80 -23.66 3.46
C LEU A 253 18.03 -24.78 2.44
N LEU A 254 18.41 -24.44 1.20
CA LEU A 254 18.85 -25.40 0.19
C LEU A 254 20.30 -25.86 0.39
N GLN A 255 21.13 -25.06 1.08
CA GLN A 255 22.51 -25.40 1.43
C GLN A 255 22.64 -26.13 2.77
N ALA A 256 21.62 -26.06 3.64
CA ALA A 256 21.61 -26.77 4.90
C ALA A 256 21.48 -28.29 4.67
N ASN A 257 22.34 -29.09 5.30
CA ASN A 257 22.23 -30.54 5.30
C ASN A 257 20.81 -30.96 5.76
N PRO A 258 20.21 -32.01 5.16
CA PRO A 258 18.99 -32.61 5.69
C PRO A 258 19.23 -32.93 7.16
N GLY A 259 18.42 -32.34 8.05
CA GLY A 259 18.38 -32.72 9.46
C GLY A 259 17.23 -33.67 9.69
N GLU A 260 17.25 -34.40 10.79
CA GLU A 260 16.12 -35.22 11.23
C GLU A 260 14.84 -34.36 11.35
N GLY A 261 13.72 -34.89 10.83
CA GLY A 261 12.43 -34.22 10.83
C GLY A 261 12.20 -33.32 9.62
N GLU A 262 11.89 -33.90 8.46
CA GLU A 262 11.27 -33.14 7.37
C GLU A 262 9.75 -33.06 7.58
N ILE A 263 9.11 -32.01 7.06
CA ILE A 263 7.64 -31.97 7.00
C ILE A 263 7.23 -32.59 5.68
N ALA A 264 6.42 -33.65 5.72
CA ALA A 264 5.86 -34.28 4.53
C ALA A 264 4.64 -33.50 4.00
N SER A 265 3.76 -33.07 4.89
CA SER A 265 2.52 -32.37 4.53
C SER A 265 2.07 -31.36 5.59
N HIS A 266 1.22 -30.42 5.19
CA HIS A 266 0.60 -29.44 6.08
C HIS A 266 -0.92 -29.42 5.86
N ARG A 267 -1.67 -29.12 6.91
CA ARG A 267 -3.12 -28.87 6.86
C ARG A 267 -3.49 -27.77 7.84
N LEU A 268 -4.71 -27.26 7.73
CA LEU A 268 -5.26 -26.32 8.69
C LEU A 268 -6.36 -27.05 9.44
N LYS A 269 -6.32 -27.01 10.77
CA LYS A 269 -7.30 -27.68 11.63
C LYS A 269 -7.97 -26.66 12.54
N ARG A 270 -9.27 -26.81 12.75
CA ARG A 270 -10.03 -25.95 13.67
C ARG A 270 -9.59 -26.20 15.12
N ALA A 271 -9.32 -25.12 15.86
CA ALA A 271 -8.96 -25.11 17.28
C ALA A 271 -10.07 -25.65 18.18
N LEU A 272 -11.31 -25.40 17.81
CA LEU A 272 -12.52 -25.70 18.58
C LEU A 272 -13.64 -26.15 17.62
N TYR A 273 -14.74 -26.67 18.18
CA TYR A 273 -15.83 -27.33 17.43
C TYR A 273 -16.92 -26.39 16.89
N ALA A 274 -16.88 -25.09 17.21
CA ALA A 274 -17.85 -24.12 16.71
C ALA A 274 -17.47 -23.64 15.29
N GLU A 275 -18.48 -23.24 14.53
CA GLU A 275 -18.32 -22.82 13.13
C GLU A 275 -17.44 -21.57 12.94
N SER A 276 -17.26 -20.76 13.98
CA SER A 276 -16.51 -19.49 13.96
C SER A 276 -15.02 -19.61 14.35
N ASP A 277 -14.52 -20.82 14.57
CA ASP A 277 -13.26 -21.02 15.30
C ASP A 277 -11.99 -20.86 14.45
N VAL A 278 -10.93 -20.39 15.12
CA VAL A 278 -9.61 -20.18 14.51
C VAL A 278 -9.06 -21.52 14.05
N SER A 279 -8.62 -21.59 12.80
CA SER A 279 -7.88 -22.75 12.32
C SER A 279 -6.38 -22.52 12.51
N TYR A 280 -5.72 -23.43 13.21
CA TYR A 280 -4.28 -23.43 13.39
C TYR A 280 -3.61 -24.34 12.35
N LEU A 281 -2.38 -24.01 11.99
CA LEU A 281 -1.60 -24.81 11.05
C LEU A 281 -1.14 -26.07 11.78
N GLU A 282 -1.46 -27.24 11.23
CA GLU A 282 -0.86 -28.51 11.60
C GLU A 282 0.10 -28.97 10.51
N VAL A 283 1.17 -29.62 10.92
CA VAL A 283 2.15 -30.23 10.03
C VAL A 283 2.31 -31.71 10.38
N LYS A 284 2.57 -32.51 9.35
CA LYS A 284 2.89 -33.93 9.49
C LYS A 284 4.35 -34.12 9.13
N MET A 285 5.14 -34.59 10.08
CA MET A 285 6.54 -34.90 9.87
C MET A 285 6.67 -36.18 9.03
N ASP A 286 7.68 -36.22 8.17
CA ASP A 286 8.00 -37.38 7.35
C ASP A 286 8.40 -38.56 8.25
N GLY A 287 7.84 -39.74 8.00
CA GLY A 287 7.98 -40.91 8.87
C GLY A 287 7.09 -40.93 10.13
N PHE A 288 6.32 -39.87 10.42
CA PHE A 288 5.42 -39.82 11.58
C PHE A 288 3.94 -39.97 11.15
N ALA A 289 3.15 -40.74 11.92
CA ALA A 289 1.74 -40.96 11.62
C ALA A 289 0.84 -39.76 12.00
N GLY A 290 1.19 -39.07 13.08
CA GLY A 290 0.40 -37.99 13.68
C GLY A 290 0.59 -36.62 13.04
N TRP A 291 -0.46 -35.80 13.14
CA TRP A 291 -0.40 -34.37 12.87
C TRP A 291 -0.05 -33.63 14.16
N GLN A 292 0.77 -32.59 14.06
CA GLN A 292 1.12 -31.75 15.21
C GLN A 292 0.96 -30.26 14.88
N PRO A 293 0.63 -29.41 15.85
CA PRO A 293 0.58 -27.97 15.64
C PRO A 293 1.91 -27.45 15.09
N ALA A 294 1.87 -26.53 14.13
CA ALA A 294 3.09 -25.98 13.54
C ALA A 294 3.96 -25.26 14.59
N GLU A 295 3.36 -24.68 15.62
CA GLU A 295 4.08 -24.04 16.73
C GLU A 295 4.97 -24.99 17.55
N THR A 296 4.69 -26.30 17.53
CA THR A 296 5.52 -27.30 18.21
C THR A 296 6.71 -27.74 17.36
N VAL A 297 6.79 -27.30 16.10
CA VAL A 297 7.87 -27.63 15.18
C VAL A 297 8.88 -26.51 15.14
N ASN A 298 10.17 -26.87 15.08
CA ASN A 298 11.25 -25.90 14.96
C ASN A 298 10.99 -24.97 13.75
N GLN A 299 10.99 -23.66 14.00
CA GLN A 299 10.73 -22.64 12.98
C GLN A 299 11.63 -22.79 11.73
N THR A 300 12.86 -23.27 11.90
CA THR A 300 13.80 -23.51 10.80
C THR A 300 13.32 -24.64 9.89
N VAL A 301 12.71 -25.69 10.44
CA VAL A 301 12.14 -26.83 9.69
C VAL A 301 10.88 -26.40 8.94
N LEU A 302 9.99 -25.65 9.58
CA LEU A 302 8.82 -25.02 8.93
C LEU A 302 9.22 -24.13 7.77
N ASN A 303 10.19 -23.23 8.00
CA ASN A 303 10.70 -22.33 6.99
C ASN A 303 11.31 -23.12 5.82
N ARG A 304 12.06 -24.21 6.10
CA ARG A 304 12.61 -25.13 5.09
C ARG A 304 11.53 -25.74 4.23
N TYR A 305 10.49 -26.30 4.85
CA TYR A 305 9.38 -26.93 4.16
C TYR A 305 8.65 -25.96 3.22
N PHE A 306 8.26 -24.78 3.73
CA PHE A 306 7.58 -23.78 2.91
C PHE A 306 8.50 -23.15 1.85
N ALA A 307 9.81 -23.07 2.10
CA ALA A 307 10.79 -22.68 1.09
C ALA A 307 10.91 -23.73 -0.02
N LYS A 308 10.96 -25.03 0.31
CA LYS A 308 10.95 -26.14 -0.68
C LYS A 308 9.67 -26.13 -1.52
N LEU A 309 8.50 -25.95 -0.90
CA LEU A 309 7.22 -25.82 -1.61
C LEU A 309 7.19 -24.62 -2.56
N ALA A 310 7.73 -23.48 -2.11
CA ALA A 310 7.84 -22.27 -2.91
C ALA A 310 8.80 -22.47 -4.08
N ASP A 311 9.99 -23.03 -3.85
CA ASP A 311 10.98 -23.30 -4.90
C ASP A 311 10.46 -24.31 -5.93
N GLY A 312 9.84 -25.41 -5.49
CA GLY A 312 9.20 -26.37 -6.38
C GLY A 312 8.05 -25.76 -7.20
N THR A 313 7.34 -24.77 -6.65
CA THR A 313 6.35 -23.99 -7.40
C THR A 313 7.00 -23.01 -8.38
N ILE A 314 8.11 -22.37 -8.01
CA ILE A 314 8.88 -21.47 -8.86
C ILE A 314 9.50 -22.23 -10.05
N ARG A 315 10.14 -23.38 -9.80
CA ARG A 315 10.74 -24.24 -10.84
C ARG A 315 9.69 -24.71 -11.84
N ARG A 316 8.59 -25.30 -11.37
CA ARG A 316 7.46 -25.71 -12.24
C ARG A 316 6.92 -24.55 -13.07
N ARG A 317 6.83 -23.34 -12.51
CA ARG A 317 6.40 -22.14 -13.24
C ARG A 317 7.43 -21.67 -14.29
N ARG A 318 8.73 -21.77 -14.00
CA ARG A 318 9.81 -21.43 -14.96
C ARG A 318 9.83 -22.41 -16.13
N GLN A 319 9.75 -23.70 -15.83
CA GLN A 319 9.65 -24.78 -16.81
C GLN A 319 8.44 -24.59 -17.72
N ARG A 320 7.24 -24.36 -17.14
CA ARG A 320 6.03 -24.05 -17.92
C ARG A 320 6.14 -22.77 -18.76
N ARG A 321 6.87 -21.75 -18.32
CA ARG A 321 7.12 -20.54 -19.14
C ARG A 321 8.05 -20.81 -20.31
N GLN A 322 9.00 -21.72 -20.14
CA GLN A 322 9.85 -22.18 -21.24
C GLN A 322 9.04 -23.03 -22.22
N GLU A 323 8.20 -23.94 -21.72
CA GLU A 323 7.27 -24.75 -22.53
C GLU A 323 6.25 -23.90 -23.30
N VAL A 324 5.68 -22.86 -22.69
CA VAL A 324 4.75 -21.92 -23.35
C VAL A 324 5.46 -21.00 -24.35
N ARG A 325 6.76 -20.75 -24.18
CA ARG A 325 7.55 -20.00 -25.16
C ARG A 325 8.00 -20.87 -26.33
N SER A 326 8.21 -22.16 -26.10
CA SER A 326 8.58 -23.12 -27.15
C SER A 326 7.38 -23.63 -27.93
N GLN A 327 6.19 -23.65 -27.32
CA GLN A 327 4.93 -23.98 -28.01
C GLN A 327 4.16 -22.69 -28.36
N LYS A 328 3.90 -22.43 -29.66
CA LYS A 328 2.97 -21.38 -30.12
C LYS A 328 1.53 -21.74 -29.71
N TRP A 329 1.24 -21.66 -28.42
CA TRP A 329 0.03 -22.22 -27.83
C TRP A 329 -1.20 -21.34 -28.10
N ARG A 330 -2.23 -21.91 -28.75
CA ARG A 330 -3.55 -21.30 -29.04
C ARG A 330 -4.71 -22.02 -28.32
N GLY A 331 -4.48 -22.53 -27.10
CA GLY A 331 -5.47 -23.31 -26.34
C GLY A 331 -5.79 -22.75 -24.95
N PHE A 332 -6.80 -23.31 -24.29
CA PHE A 332 -7.19 -22.99 -22.91
C PHE A 332 -6.35 -23.75 -21.87
N ARG A 333 -5.74 -23.00 -20.95
CA ARG A 333 -4.75 -23.44 -19.95
C ARG A 333 -5.27 -24.62 -19.08
N PRO A 334 -4.50 -25.71 -18.90
CA PRO A 334 -4.86 -26.77 -17.96
C PRO A 334 -4.62 -26.34 -16.50
N ARG A 335 -5.58 -26.70 -15.67
CA ARG A 335 -5.83 -26.27 -14.29
C ARG A 335 -5.05 -27.11 -13.28
N SER A 336 -4.62 -26.50 -12.17
CA SER A 336 -4.12 -27.23 -11.00
C SER A 336 -4.60 -26.50 -9.75
N ARG A 337 -5.37 -27.19 -8.90
CA ARG A 337 -5.83 -26.71 -7.60
C ARG A 337 -4.66 -26.19 -6.78
N LYS A 338 -4.68 -24.90 -6.45
CA LYS A 338 -3.70 -24.28 -5.58
C LYS A 338 -4.32 -23.15 -4.75
N TYR A 339 -4.04 -23.21 -3.45
CA TYR A 339 -4.14 -22.17 -2.42
C TYR A 339 -5.53 -21.69 -2.01
N LEU A 340 -5.98 -22.14 -0.83
CA LEU A 340 -6.71 -21.35 0.16
C LEU A 340 -6.28 -21.81 1.57
N ALA A 341 -5.95 -20.86 2.43
CA ALA A 341 -5.83 -21.02 3.88
C ALA A 341 -7.20 -20.71 4.54
N PRO A 342 -7.44 -21.00 5.83
CA PRO A 342 -8.69 -21.58 6.37
C PRO A 342 -9.70 -20.52 6.82
N TRP A 343 -9.98 -19.54 5.97
CA TRP A 343 -11.17 -18.69 6.02
C TRP A 343 -11.95 -18.99 4.76
N SER A 344 -12.45 -20.22 4.69
CA SER A 344 -13.02 -20.77 3.46
C SER A 344 -14.34 -20.08 3.17
N SER A 345 -14.40 -19.45 2.01
CA SER A 345 -15.65 -18.97 1.40
C SER A 345 -16.56 -20.12 0.95
N GLU A 346 -16.11 -21.37 1.03
CA GLU A 346 -16.81 -22.53 0.45
C GLU A 346 -18.25 -22.65 0.92
N GLN A 347 -18.52 -22.39 2.21
CA GLN A 347 -19.86 -22.43 2.75
C GLN A 347 -20.72 -21.28 2.23
N ALA A 348 -20.23 -20.03 2.30
CA ALA A 348 -20.93 -18.87 1.73
C ALA A 348 -21.19 -19.03 0.22
N ARG A 349 -20.26 -19.64 -0.50
CA ARG A 349 -20.39 -19.99 -1.92
C ARG A 349 -21.44 -21.07 -2.15
N ALA A 350 -21.45 -22.12 -1.34
CA ALA A 350 -22.44 -23.18 -1.44
C ALA A 350 -23.86 -22.65 -1.15
N GLU A 351 -24.00 -21.85 -0.09
CA GLU A 351 -25.26 -21.24 0.33
C GLU A 351 -25.77 -20.20 -0.68
N SER A 352 -24.88 -19.39 -1.27
CA SER A 352 -25.31 -18.39 -2.26
C SER A 352 -25.84 -19.03 -3.54
N SER A 353 -25.36 -20.23 -3.91
CA SER A 353 -25.55 -20.89 -5.22
C SER A 353 -25.15 -20.04 -6.44
N CYS A 354 -24.56 -18.87 -6.24
CA CYS A 354 -24.26 -17.90 -7.29
C CYS A 354 -22.92 -18.21 -7.98
N GLN A 355 -22.88 -18.06 -9.30
CA GLN A 355 -21.70 -18.41 -10.11
C GLN A 355 -20.67 -17.27 -10.24
N THR A 356 -20.93 -16.10 -9.65
CA THR A 356 -20.08 -14.90 -9.74
C THR A 356 -18.86 -14.93 -8.83
N HIS A 357 -18.71 -15.97 -8.00
CA HIS A 357 -17.70 -16.05 -6.96
C HIS A 357 -16.26 -15.90 -7.52
N LYS A 358 -15.55 -14.87 -7.05
CA LYS A 358 -14.25 -14.44 -7.58
C LYS A 358 -13.02 -15.21 -7.07
N GLU A 359 -13.19 -16.35 -6.39
CA GLU A 359 -12.06 -17.17 -5.91
C GLU A 359 -11.78 -18.42 -6.77
N GLY A 360 -12.27 -18.44 -8.01
CA GLY A 360 -11.91 -19.48 -8.98
C GLY A 360 -10.41 -19.49 -9.33
N GLU A 361 -9.88 -20.64 -9.79
CA GLU A 361 -8.45 -20.80 -10.12
C GLU A 361 -7.92 -19.74 -11.12
N GLN A 362 -8.78 -19.21 -11.99
CA GLN A 362 -8.45 -18.15 -12.95
C GLN A 362 -8.08 -16.83 -12.26
N HIS A 363 -8.84 -16.45 -11.22
CA HIS A 363 -8.62 -15.24 -10.43
C HIS A 363 -7.39 -15.38 -9.53
N VAL A 364 -7.22 -16.56 -8.92
CA VAL A 364 -6.04 -16.89 -8.10
C VAL A 364 -4.75 -16.82 -8.93
N ALA A 365 -4.75 -17.34 -10.15
CA ALA A 365 -3.57 -17.33 -11.01
C ALA A 365 -3.19 -15.92 -11.50
N ALA A 366 -4.17 -15.11 -11.89
CA ALA A 366 -3.96 -13.75 -12.38
C ALA A 366 -3.42 -12.81 -11.28
N ALA A 367 -3.90 -12.98 -10.05
CA ALA A 367 -3.58 -12.07 -8.94
C ALA A 367 -2.46 -12.56 -8.01
N SER A 368 -1.99 -13.80 -8.12
CA SER A 368 -0.95 -14.38 -7.23
C SER A 368 0.41 -13.65 -7.13
N LYS A 369 0.63 -12.55 -7.85
CA LYS A 369 1.91 -11.80 -7.89
C LYS A 369 1.75 -10.28 -7.81
N SER A 370 0.52 -9.82 -7.66
CA SER A 370 0.17 -8.41 -7.53
C SER A 370 -0.36 -8.15 -6.14
N ALA A 371 -0.20 -6.91 -5.70
CA ALA A 371 -0.99 -6.35 -4.61
C ALA A 371 -1.83 -5.21 -5.17
N GLY A 372 -3.14 -5.42 -5.29
CA GLY A 372 -4.12 -4.42 -5.70
C GLY A 372 -4.59 -3.56 -4.52
N PHE A 373 -5.64 -2.76 -4.71
CA PHE A 373 -6.24 -1.95 -3.64
C PHE A 373 -7.75 -2.13 -3.61
N LEU A 374 -8.32 -2.39 -2.43
CA LEU A 374 -9.74 -2.16 -2.16
C LEU A 374 -9.94 -0.67 -1.91
N LEU A 375 -10.99 -0.11 -2.52
CA LEU A 375 -11.45 1.25 -2.28
C LEU A 375 -12.85 1.22 -1.68
N ALA A 376 -13.11 2.09 -0.70
CA ALA A 376 -14.47 2.43 -0.27
C ALA A 376 -14.83 3.81 -0.80
N VAL A 377 -15.94 3.90 -1.54
CA VAL A 377 -16.32 5.07 -2.34
C VAL A 377 -17.73 5.52 -1.96
N SER A 378 -17.90 6.83 -1.76
CA SER A 378 -19.20 7.46 -1.47
C SER A 378 -20.00 7.78 -2.74
N SER A 379 -21.23 8.27 -2.58
CA SER A 379 -22.12 8.66 -3.69
C SER A 379 -21.51 9.68 -4.65
N GLY A 380 -20.76 10.66 -4.15
CA GLY A 380 -20.10 11.70 -4.94
C GLY A 380 -18.77 11.28 -5.54
N GLY A 381 -18.37 10.02 -5.35
CA GLY A 381 -17.09 9.48 -5.80
C GLY A 381 -15.93 9.75 -4.85
N MET A 382 -16.17 10.22 -3.62
CA MET A 382 -15.09 10.40 -2.64
C MET A 382 -14.57 9.05 -2.17
N ILE A 383 -13.26 8.83 -2.25
CA ILE A 383 -12.62 7.65 -1.69
C ILE A 383 -12.42 7.89 -0.19
N VAL A 384 -13.09 7.08 0.63
CA VAL A 384 -13.12 7.20 2.09
C VAL A 384 -11.98 6.41 2.73
N ASP A 385 -11.81 5.15 2.34
CA ASP A 385 -10.71 4.32 2.80
C ASP A 385 -10.12 3.45 1.70
N ILE A 386 -8.87 3.03 1.91
CA ILE A 386 -8.11 2.20 0.99
C ILE A 386 -7.39 1.09 1.74
N GLN A 387 -7.37 -0.12 1.19
CA GLN A 387 -6.60 -1.22 1.75
C GLN A 387 -5.87 -1.99 0.65
N GLU A 388 -4.57 -2.22 0.86
CA GLU A 388 -3.78 -3.05 -0.02
C GLU A 388 -4.23 -4.53 0.09
N LEU A 389 -4.62 -5.10 -1.04
CA LEU A 389 -4.87 -6.53 -1.21
C LEU A 389 -3.56 -7.22 -1.54
N VAL A 390 -3.30 -8.40 -0.99
CA VAL A 390 -2.10 -9.17 -1.32
C VAL A 390 -2.52 -10.46 -1.99
N CYS A 391 -2.01 -10.69 -3.20
CA CYS A 391 -2.41 -11.77 -4.08
C CYS A 391 -3.84 -11.61 -4.61
N ALA A 392 -4.58 -12.72 -4.72
CA ALA A 392 -5.96 -12.69 -5.16
C ALA A 392 -6.83 -12.05 -4.11
N GLU A 393 -7.68 -11.14 -4.57
CA GLU A 393 -8.79 -10.65 -3.81
C GLU A 393 -9.64 -11.83 -3.34
N SER A 394 -9.86 -11.92 -2.03
CA SER A 394 -10.63 -12.98 -1.39
C SER A 394 -11.74 -12.37 -0.54
N LEU A 395 -12.82 -13.12 -0.31
CA LEU A 395 -13.90 -12.68 0.57
C LEU A 395 -13.39 -12.36 1.97
N SER A 396 -12.41 -13.13 2.48
CA SER A 396 -11.77 -12.87 3.77
C SER A 396 -11.05 -11.51 3.81
N GLN A 397 -10.36 -11.10 2.73
CA GLN A 397 -9.71 -9.78 2.66
C GLN A 397 -10.76 -8.66 2.56
N ARG A 398 -11.83 -8.86 1.78
CA ARG A 398 -12.96 -7.91 1.67
C ARG A 398 -13.65 -7.73 3.02
N TYR A 399 -13.93 -8.81 3.73
CA TYR A 399 -14.54 -8.80 5.06
C TYR A 399 -13.65 -8.10 6.10
N CYS A 400 -12.33 -8.35 6.08
CA CYS A 400 -11.39 -7.66 6.96
C CYS A 400 -11.27 -6.15 6.66
N PHE A 401 -11.37 -5.77 5.38
CA PHE A 401 -11.45 -4.36 4.99
C PHE A 401 -12.74 -3.73 5.48
N LEU A 402 -13.87 -4.40 5.28
CA LEU A 402 -15.17 -3.91 5.72
C LEU A 402 -15.26 -3.78 7.24
N SER A 403 -14.66 -4.67 8.03
CA SER A 403 -14.62 -4.54 9.49
C SER A 403 -13.81 -3.34 9.97
N THR A 404 -12.68 -3.07 9.31
CA THR A 404 -11.90 -1.86 9.55
C THR A 404 -12.69 -0.61 9.18
N LEU A 405 -13.36 -0.62 8.02
CA LEU A 405 -14.19 0.48 7.55
C LEU A 405 -15.35 0.75 8.51
N ALA A 406 -16.11 -0.27 8.90
CA ALA A 406 -17.22 -0.16 9.84
C ALA A 406 -16.78 0.40 11.20
N THR A 407 -15.59 0.01 11.68
CA THR A 407 -15.04 0.53 12.94
C THR A 407 -14.79 2.04 12.87
N ARG A 408 -14.32 2.52 11.71
CA ARG A 408 -13.98 3.92 11.49
C ARG A 408 -15.14 4.78 10.98
N TRP A 409 -16.20 4.14 10.46
CA TRP A 409 -17.38 4.76 9.88
C TRP A 409 -18.65 4.22 10.58
N PRO A 410 -19.03 4.78 11.74
CA PRO A 410 -20.14 4.26 12.56
C PRO A 410 -21.52 4.33 11.91
N GLN A 411 -21.75 5.29 11.02
CA GLN A 411 -23.02 5.49 10.33
C GLN A 411 -23.25 4.52 9.17
N LEU A 412 -22.19 3.86 8.67
CA LEU A 412 -22.29 2.94 7.54
C LEU A 412 -23.26 1.80 7.87
N ALA A 413 -24.27 1.62 7.03
CA ALA A 413 -25.30 0.61 7.16
C ALA A 413 -25.49 -0.20 5.87
N ILE A 414 -25.19 0.38 4.71
CA ILE A 414 -25.42 -0.21 3.39
C ILE A 414 -24.10 -0.30 2.62
N VAL A 415 -23.83 -1.46 2.03
CA VAL A 415 -22.66 -1.72 1.21
C VAL A 415 -23.09 -2.14 -0.19
N CYS A 416 -22.71 -1.35 -1.19
CA CYS A 416 -22.81 -1.74 -2.60
C CYS A 416 -21.54 -2.47 -3.02
N HIS A 417 -21.68 -3.64 -3.62
CA HIS A 417 -20.53 -4.46 -4.00
C HIS A 417 -20.89 -5.42 -5.13
N ASP A 418 -19.92 -5.79 -5.97
CA ASP A 418 -20.14 -6.76 -7.03
C ASP A 418 -20.52 -8.15 -6.47
N ASP A 419 -19.82 -8.63 -5.45
CA ASP A 419 -20.02 -9.96 -4.86
C ASP A 419 -20.76 -9.88 -3.52
N ALA A 420 -21.72 -8.95 -3.42
CA ALA A 420 -22.47 -8.62 -2.21
C ALA A 420 -23.14 -9.85 -1.57
N CYS A 421 -23.69 -10.76 -2.39
CA CYS A 421 -24.35 -11.98 -1.93
C CYS A 421 -23.43 -12.89 -1.10
N HIS A 422 -22.23 -13.18 -1.61
CA HIS A 422 -21.25 -14.00 -0.90
C HIS A 422 -20.70 -13.29 0.34
N LEU A 423 -20.44 -11.98 0.24
CA LEU A 423 -19.92 -11.20 1.36
C LEU A 423 -20.94 -11.08 2.52
N LYS A 424 -22.24 -10.96 2.21
CA LYS A 424 -23.32 -10.98 3.22
C LYS A 424 -23.39 -12.30 3.96
N LEU A 425 -23.40 -13.41 3.23
CA LEU A 425 -23.43 -14.75 3.83
C LEU A 425 -22.18 -14.99 4.68
N PHE A 426 -21.03 -14.56 4.19
CA PHE A 426 -19.79 -14.60 4.96
C PHE A 426 -19.89 -13.79 6.26
N ALA A 427 -20.49 -12.58 6.22
CA ALA A 427 -20.73 -11.79 7.42
C ALA A 427 -21.70 -12.46 8.40
N LEU A 428 -22.78 -13.07 7.91
CA LEU A 428 -23.76 -13.81 8.72
C LEU A 428 -23.12 -15.00 9.44
N GLN A 429 -22.26 -15.76 8.76
CA GLN A 429 -21.53 -16.89 9.35
C GLN A 429 -20.62 -16.45 10.50
N HIS A 430 -20.05 -15.25 10.40
CA HIS A 430 -19.11 -14.73 11.40
C HIS A 430 -19.74 -13.80 12.45
N ARG A 431 -21.07 -13.60 12.43
CA ARG A 431 -21.80 -12.61 13.24
C ARG A 431 -21.52 -12.66 14.74
N ARG A 432 -21.22 -13.84 15.30
CA ARG A 432 -21.04 -14.04 16.75
C ARG A 432 -19.61 -13.78 17.23
N SER A 433 -18.73 -13.29 16.36
CA SER A 433 -17.31 -13.14 16.71
C SER A 433 -17.05 -11.91 17.59
N THR A 434 -17.60 -10.74 17.22
CA THR A 434 -17.42 -9.46 17.91
C THR A 434 -18.63 -8.57 17.67
N ALA A 435 -18.76 -7.47 18.42
CA ALA A 435 -19.81 -6.47 18.18
C ALA A 435 -19.76 -5.87 16.75
N ILE A 436 -18.54 -5.68 16.19
CA ILE A 436 -18.39 -5.26 14.79
C ILE A 436 -18.85 -6.38 13.85
N ALA A 437 -18.50 -7.64 14.11
CA ALA A 437 -18.95 -8.75 13.27
C ALA A 437 -20.49 -8.88 13.26
N GLU A 438 -21.15 -8.67 14.40
CA GLU A 438 -22.60 -8.62 14.49
C GLU A 438 -23.17 -7.46 13.68
N ARG A 439 -22.58 -6.26 13.78
CA ARG A 439 -22.98 -5.11 12.97
C ARG A 439 -22.79 -5.37 11.47
N LEU A 440 -21.70 -6.00 11.05
CA LEU A 440 -21.50 -6.36 9.64
C LEU A 440 -22.59 -7.35 9.17
N ALA A 441 -23.03 -8.25 10.05
CA ALA A 441 -24.09 -9.19 9.72
C ALA A 441 -25.47 -8.52 9.60
N THR A 442 -25.69 -7.36 10.24
CA THR A 442 -26.96 -6.60 10.16
C THR A 442 -26.98 -5.57 9.02
N MET A 443 -25.84 -5.20 8.45
CA MET A 443 -25.77 -4.29 7.29
C MET A 443 -26.49 -4.86 6.05
N ASP A 444 -26.95 -3.96 5.19
CA ASP A 444 -27.52 -4.29 3.89
C ASP A 444 -26.42 -4.42 2.83
N PHE A 445 -26.47 -5.49 2.04
CA PHE A 445 -25.49 -5.76 0.99
C PHE A 445 -26.21 -5.84 -0.35
N ILE A 446 -25.95 -4.85 -1.18
CA ILE A 446 -26.65 -4.67 -2.45
C ILE A 446 -25.66 -4.88 -3.59
N VAL A 447 -26.05 -5.73 -4.54
CA VAL A 447 -25.29 -5.98 -5.76
C VAL A 447 -25.27 -4.72 -6.61
N ASP A 448 -24.09 -4.38 -7.14
CA ASP A 448 -23.97 -3.33 -8.13
C ASP A 448 -24.84 -3.61 -9.37
N ARG A 449 -25.63 -2.62 -9.81
CA ARG A 449 -26.53 -2.71 -10.98
C ARG A 449 -25.83 -3.18 -12.24
N PHE A 450 -24.59 -2.80 -12.47
CA PHE A 450 -23.83 -3.25 -13.65
C PHE A 450 -23.57 -4.76 -13.61
N HIS A 451 -23.32 -5.31 -12.41
CA HIS A 451 -23.01 -6.72 -12.19
C HIS A 451 -24.26 -7.58 -11.98
N ALA A 452 -25.40 -6.99 -11.58
CA ALA A 452 -26.65 -7.66 -11.26
C ALA A 452 -27.11 -8.76 -12.26
N PRO A 453 -26.98 -8.60 -13.60
CA PRO A 453 -27.35 -9.66 -14.54
C PRO A 453 -26.59 -10.99 -14.34
N GLY A 454 -25.38 -10.95 -13.78
CA GLY A 454 -24.60 -12.15 -13.46
C GLY A 454 -25.06 -12.88 -12.20
N HIS A 455 -25.89 -12.24 -11.35
CA HIS A 455 -26.33 -12.80 -10.07
C HIS A 455 -27.67 -13.52 -10.21
N CYS A 456 -27.60 -14.82 -10.49
CA CYS A 456 -28.76 -15.69 -10.70
C CYS A 456 -29.16 -16.57 -9.51
N GLY A 457 -28.44 -16.49 -8.38
CA GLY A 457 -28.73 -17.32 -7.20
C GLY A 457 -30.01 -16.89 -6.48
N GLU A 458 -30.71 -17.83 -5.85
CA GLU A 458 -31.96 -17.56 -5.13
C GLU A 458 -31.77 -16.49 -4.04
N TYR A 459 -30.70 -16.60 -3.25
CA TYR A 459 -30.35 -15.61 -2.24
C TYR A 459 -30.16 -14.21 -2.83
N CYS A 460 -29.60 -14.11 -4.04
CA CYS A 460 -29.42 -12.82 -4.71
C CYS A 460 -30.79 -12.19 -5.02
N ALA A 461 -31.69 -12.97 -5.61
CA ALA A 461 -33.02 -12.52 -6.01
C ALA A 461 -33.90 -12.09 -4.83
N GLN A 462 -33.69 -12.68 -3.66
CA GLN A 462 -34.45 -12.38 -2.45
C GLN A 462 -33.87 -11.22 -1.64
N HIS A 463 -32.53 -11.04 -1.63
CA HIS A 463 -31.89 -10.13 -0.67
C HIS A 463 -30.95 -9.08 -1.28
N CYS A 464 -30.22 -9.39 -2.36
CA CYS A 464 -29.09 -8.57 -2.77
C CYS A 464 -29.32 -7.79 -4.07
N LEU A 465 -30.25 -8.18 -4.93
CA LEU A 465 -30.44 -7.49 -6.20
C LEU A 465 -30.94 -6.04 -6.00
N PRO A 466 -30.44 -5.07 -6.78
CA PRO A 466 -30.84 -3.67 -6.67
C PRO A 466 -32.27 -3.43 -7.19
N THR A 467 -32.89 -4.42 -7.84
CA THR A 467 -34.27 -4.38 -8.33
C THR A 467 -35.31 -4.73 -7.27
N ILE A 468 -34.89 -5.26 -6.12
CA ILE A 468 -35.76 -5.52 -4.97
C ILE A 468 -36.25 -4.17 -4.43
N GLU A 469 -37.55 -4.07 -4.12
CA GLU A 469 -38.18 -2.79 -3.78
C GLU A 469 -37.62 -2.15 -2.50
N GLU A 470 -37.25 -2.97 -1.51
CA GLU A 470 -36.51 -2.53 -0.34
C GLU A 470 -35.13 -1.96 -0.71
N ASN A 471 -34.35 -2.68 -1.51
CA ASN A 471 -33.03 -2.23 -1.95
C ASN A 471 -33.10 -0.95 -2.80
N LYS A 472 -34.13 -0.78 -3.65
CA LYS A 472 -34.35 0.48 -4.37
C LYS A 472 -34.55 1.65 -3.42
N ARG A 473 -35.33 1.47 -2.34
CA ARG A 473 -35.57 2.51 -1.33
C ARG A 473 -34.29 2.85 -0.57
N LEU A 474 -33.52 1.84 -0.16
CA LEU A 474 -32.22 2.01 0.50
C LEU A 474 -31.20 2.73 -0.40
N LEU A 475 -31.13 2.35 -1.67
CA LEU A 475 -30.26 2.98 -2.66
C LEU A 475 -30.66 4.43 -2.93
N GLY A 476 -31.95 4.71 -3.09
CA GLY A 476 -32.43 6.03 -3.52
C GLY A 476 -31.73 6.46 -4.81
N THR A 477 -30.94 7.53 -4.73
CA THR A 477 -30.14 8.07 -5.86
C THR A 477 -28.67 7.62 -5.84
N PHE A 478 -28.31 6.63 -5.03
CA PHE A 478 -26.93 6.17 -4.93
C PHE A 478 -26.47 5.51 -6.25
N PRO A 479 -25.36 5.98 -6.86
CA PRO A 479 -24.79 5.37 -8.07
C PRO A 479 -24.03 4.09 -7.69
N THR A 480 -24.57 2.91 -8.00
CA THR A 480 -23.97 1.64 -7.56
C THR A 480 -22.67 1.32 -8.28
N GLU A 481 -22.50 1.84 -9.50
CA GLU A 481 -21.34 1.68 -10.37
C GLU A 481 -20.18 2.64 -10.02
N ILE A 482 -20.33 3.49 -9.00
CA ILE A 482 -19.37 4.57 -8.69
C ILE A 482 -17.96 4.04 -8.38
N ALA A 483 -17.87 2.86 -7.77
CA ALA A 483 -16.58 2.25 -7.46
C ALA A 483 -15.81 1.85 -8.74
N GLU A 484 -16.50 1.36 -9.77
CA GLU A 484 -15.91 1.04 -11.08
C GLU A 484 -15.40 2.31 -11.76
N ILE A 485 -16.19 3.39 -11.73
CA ILE A 485 -15.80 4.70 -12.28
C ILE A 485 -14.52 5.19 -11.60
N VAL A 486 -14.50 5.22 -10.27
CA VAL A 486 -13.32 5.66 -9.50
C VAL A 486 -12.12 4.73 -9.72
N ASN A 487 -12.35 3.42 -9.82
CA ASN A 487 -11.31 2.46 -10.17
C ASN A 487 -10.69 2.76 -11.53
N SER A 488 -11.50 3.06 -12.54
CA SER A 488 -11.02 3.43 -13.88
C SER A 488 -10.15 4.70 -13.85
N GLU A 489 -10.44 5.66 -12.96
CA GLU A 489 -9.65 6.89 -12.81
C GLU A 489 -8.31 6.65 -12.10
N MET A 490 -8.25 5.64 -11.23
CA MET A 490 -7.07 5.27 -10.45
C MET A 490 -6.19 4.24 -11.15
N THR A 491 -6.76 3.38 -12.00
CA THR A 491 -6.08 2.33 -12.78
C THR A 491 -4.83 2.83 -13.51
N PRO A 492 -4.85 3.99 -14.19
CA PRO A 492 -3.67 4.54 -14.84
C PRO A 492 -2.54 4.91 -13.87
N LEU A 493 -2.66 4.75 -12.56
CA LEU A 493 -1.52 4.88 -11.64
C LEU A 493 -0.73 3.57 -11.50
N GLY A 494 -1.27 2.44 -11.97
CA GLY A 494 -0.66 1.12 -11.89
C GLY A 494 0.76 1.07 -12.48
N HIS A 495 1.00 1.67 -13.65
CA HIS A 495 2.34 1.72 -14.25
C HIS A 495 3.34 2.53 -13.42
N THR A 496 2.84 3.51 -12.67
CA THR A 496 3.65 4.36 -11.81
C THR A 496 4.12 3.58 -10.58
N ILE A 497 3.22 2.84 -9.93
CA ILE A 497 3.51 2.19 -8.64
C ILE A 497 4.06 0.77 -8.76
N HIS A 498 4.01 0.15 -9.94
CA HIS A 498 4.29 -1.28 -10.11
C HIS A 498 5.62 -1.78 -9.51
N HIS A 499 6.63 -0.91 -9.52
CA HIS A 499 8.01 -1.19 -9.11
C HIS A 499 8.34 -0.72 -7.68
N MET A 500 7.40 -0.09 -6.99
CA MET A 500 7.62 0.51 -5.69
C MET A 500 7.57 -0.53 -4.55
N GLY A 501 8.15 -0.16 -3.41
CA GLY A 501 8.05 -0.93 -2.18
C GLY A 501 6.65 -0.83 -1.56
N LYS A 502 6.40 -1.61 -0.50
CA LYS A 502 5.10 -1.69 0.17
C LYS A 502 4.64 -0.33 0.67
N PHE A 503 5.40 0.26 1.59
CA PHE A 503 4.95 1.47 2.26
C PHE A 503 5.01 2.68 1.34
N PHE A 504 5.97 2.71 0.41
CA PHE A 504 6.00 3.80 -0.57
C PHE A 504 4.82 3.75 -1.54
N THR A 505 4.37 2.56 -1.94
CA THR A 505 3.15 2.42 -2.75
C THR A 505 1.92 2.92 -1.99
N GLN A 506 1.76 2.50 -0.73
CA GLN A 506 0.63 2.95 0.09
C GLN A 506 0.67 4.48 0.30
N LEU A 507 1.85 5.08 0.48
CA LEU A 507 2.03 6.54 0.53
C LEU A 507 1.55 7.21 -0.77
N VAL A 508 2.01 6.72 -1.93
CA VAL A 508 1.65 7.27 -3.25
C VAL A 508 0.15 7.19 -3.47
N VAL A 509 -0.45 6.02 -3.26
CA VAL A 509 -1.90 5.83 -3.45
C VAL A 509 -2.68 6.74 -2.50
N SER A 510 -2.29 6.82 -1.22
CA SER A 510 -2.94 7.72 -0.25
C SER A 510 -2.90 9.19 -0.67
N GLU A 511 -1.78 9.68 -1.20
CA GLU A 511 -1.65 11.07 -1.66
C GLU A 511 -2.39 11.31 -2.98
N CYS A 512 -2.41 10.34 -3.91
CA CYS A 512 -3.23 10.43 -5.11
C CYS A 512 -4.73 10.44 -4.78
N THR A 513 -5.15 9.66 -3.79
CA THR A 513 -6.52 9.69 -3.26
C THR A 513 -6.88 11.06 -2.67
N ASP A 514 -5.98 11.68 -1.88
CA ASP A 514 -6.20 13.05 -1.36
C ASP A 514 -6.39 14.06 -2.51
N VAL A 515 -5.61 13.94 -3.59
CA VAL A 515 -5.76 14.78 -4.79
C VAL A 515 -7.09 14.52 -5.51
N HIS A 516 -7.47 13.25 -5.68
CA HIS A 516 -8.76 12.86 -6.26
C HIS A 516 -9.92 13.51 -5.50
N ASN A 517 -9.97 13.33 -4.18
CA ASN A 517 -11.04 13.88 -3.34
C ASN A 517 -11.06 15.42 -3.38
N LEU A 518 -9.91 16.08 -3.35
CA LEU A 518 -9.84 17.54 -3.49
C LEU A 518 -10.38 18.01 -4.85
N SER A 519 -10.10 17.28 -5.92
CA SER A 519 -10.64 17.57 -7.25
C SER A 519 -12.17 17.44 -7.28
N ARG A 520 -12.73 16.43 -6.61
CA ARG A 520 -14.18 16.24 -6.47
C ARG A 520 -14.84 17.38 -5.68
N LEU A 521 -14.25 17.78 -4.55
CA LEU A 521 -14.74 18.92 -3.76
C LEU A 521 -14.75 20.21 -4.55
N LEU A 522 -13.70 20.47 -5.34
CA LEU A 522 -13.64 21.66 -6.20
C LEU A 522 -14.76 21.64 -7.24
N ALA A 523 -14.96 20.51 -7.92
CA ALA A 523 -16.03 20.35 -8.91
C ALA A 523 -17.43 20.54 -8.27
N LEU A 524 -17.65 20.02 -7.06
CA LEU A 524 -18.89 20.23 -6.32
C LEU A 524 -19.13 21.71 -5.99
N ARG A 525 -18.11 22.42 -5.51
CA ARG A 525 -18.20 23.86 -5.20
C ARG A 525 -18.47 24.69 -6.45
N ASP A 526 -17.86 24.35 -7.57
CA ASP A 526 -18.08 25.07 -8.82
C ASP A 526 -19.49 24.83 -9.37
N LYS A 527 -20.03 23.61 -9.25
CA LYS A 527 -21.43 23.31 -9.56
C LYS A 527 -22.38 24.12 -8.68
N GLN A 528 -22.17 24.14 -7.36
CA GLN A 528 -22.98 24.93 -6.42
C GLN A 528 -22.97 26.43 -6.76
N ARG A 529 -21.81 26.98 -7.13
CA ARG A 529 -21.69 28.37 -7.58
C ARG A 529 -22.45 28.63 -8.88
N ALA A 530 -22.40 27.72 -9.84
CA ALA A 530 -23.12 27.84 -11.09
C ALA A 530 -24.65 27.79 -10.87
N ASP A 531 -25.12 26.89 -10.01
CA ASP A 531 -26.55 26.77 -9.68
C ASP A 531 -27.06 28.00 -8.91
N ALA A 532 -26.27 28.56 -8.00
CA ALA A 532 -26.61 29.80 -7.31
C ALA A 532 -26.73 31.00 -8.26
N LYS A 533 -25.92 31.04 -9.33
CA LYS A 533 -26.01 32.08 -10.36
C LYS A 533 -27.26 31.94 -11.24
N LYS A 534 -27.76 30.72 -11.48
CA LYS A 534 -28.98 30.50 -12.27
C LYS A 534 -30.27 30.84 -11.53
N ARG A 535 -30.21 30.90 -10.18
CA ARG A 535 -31.35 31.23 -9.31
C ARG A 535 -31.47 32.72 -8.99
N ARG A 536 -30.47 33.52 -9.35
CA ARG A 536 -30.48 34.98 -9.31
C ARG A 536 -30.75 35.49 -10.71
#